data_AF-A0A4Y2WR35-F1
#
_entry.id   AF-A0A4Y2WR35-F1
#
_cell.length_a   1.000
_cell.length_b   1.000
_cell.length_c   1.000
_cell.angle_alpha   90.00
_cell.angle_beta   90.00
_cell.angle_gamma   90.00
#
_symmetry.space_group_name_H-M   'P 1'
#
loop_
_entity.id
_entity.type
_entity.pdbx_description
1 polymer ?
#
loop_
_entity_poly.entity_id
_entity_poly.type
_entity_poly.pdbx_seq_one_letter_code
_entity_poly.pdbx_strand_id
1 'polypeptide(L)'
;MSSLKALQKFKPNNNLVEEIQGLIDGTISLHWVKAHIGVAGNEERWNRDDAKGRYTFSIFPKVSTKRCIDSHLLSQVTTNHGLYPHYLKRFNLRESNCRFGEDANEGIQHYIYWCPLLDSCSSIIRPGVSIGQILQDKNKIKEFKSILNFLYNHQQDIFEQESVDRP
;
A
#
# COMPACT_ATOMS: atom_id res chain seq x y z
N MET A 1 18.06 8.84 0.91
CA MET A 1 17.89 10.21 0.40
C MET A 1 16.40 10.44 0.18
N SER A 2 15.81 11.56 0.62
CA SER A 2 14.41 11.87 0.27
C SER A 2 14.33 12.29 -1.20
N SER A 3 13.20 12.08 -1.86
CA SER A 3 12.96 12.49 -3.25
C SER A 3 13.20 13.99 -3.45
N LEU A 4 12.95 14.80 -2.41
CA LEU A 4 13.23 16.24 -2.38
C LEU A 4 14.73 16.55 -2.43
N LYS A 5 15.54 15.84 -1.65
CA LYS A 5 17.00 15.97 -1.67
C LYS A 5 17.58 15.44 -2.98
N ALA A 6 16.93 14.46 -3.62
CA ALA A 6 17.32 13.98 -4.94
C ALA A 6 17.07 15.06 -6.01
N LEU A 7 15.91 15.72 -5.97
CA LEU A 7 15.55 16.83 -6.86
C LEU A 7 16.52 18.02 -6.79
N GLN A 8 17.07 18.33 -5.62
CA GLN A 8 17.97 19.48 -5.44
C GLN A 8 19.45 19.18 -5.74
N LYS A 9 19.88 17.91 -5.71
CA LYS A 9 21.31 17.54 -5.81
C LYS A 9 21.72 16.82 -7.07
N PHE A 10 20.80 16.20 -7.79
CA PHE A 10 21.15 15.42 -8.98
C PHE A 10 21.04 16.24 -10.26
N LYS A 11 21.98 16.04 -11.18
CA LYS A 11 21.79 16.40 -12.59
C LYS A 11 20.65 15.52 -13.13
N PRO A 12 19.54 16.11 -13.57
CA PRO A 12 18.44 15.34 -14.11
C PRO A 12 18.86 14.65 -15.42
N ASN A 13 18.44 13.40 -15.60
CA ASN A 13 18.50 12.69 -16.88
C ASN A 13 17.07 12.48 -17.44
N ASN A 14 16.12 13.28 -16.95
CA ASN A 14 14.70 13.14 -17.24
C ASN A 14 14.08 14.54 -17.37
N ASN A 15 13.42 14.79 -18.50
CA ASN A 15 12.85 16.09 -18.88
C ASN A 15 11.85 16.62 -17.83
N LEU A 16 11.08 15.75 -17.15
CA LEU A 16 10.17 16.17 -16.07
C LEU A 16 10.92 16.76 -14.87
N VAL A 17 12.11 16.22 -14.57
CA VAL A 17 12.90 16.69 -13.44
C VAL A 17 13.54 18.04 -13.76
N GLU A 18 13.95 18.26 -15.01
CA GLU A 18 14.41 19.56 -15.52
C GLU A 18 13.30 20.63 -15.45
N GLU A 19 12.09 20.29 -15.92
CA GLU A 19 10.94 21.20 -15.84
C GLU A 19 10.60 21.58 -14.39
N ILE A 20 10.56 20.59 -13.48
CA ILE A 20 10.29 20.84 -12.06
C ILE A 20 11.40 21.71 -11.44
N GLN A 21 12.67 21.46 -11.78
CA GLN A 21 13.79 22.30 -11.31
C GLN A 21 13.68 23.74 -11.83
N GLY A 22 13.25 23.94 -13.08
CA GLY A 22 13.03 25.28 -13.66
C GLY A 22 11.89 26.06 -12.99
N LEU A 23 10.88 25.37 -12.44
CA LEU A 23 9.78 26.00 -11.70
C LEU A 23 10.16 26.36 -10.26
N ILE A 24 11.18 25.71 -9.68
CA ILE A 24 11.67 26.01 -8.33
C ILE A 24 12.70 27.13 -8.45
N ASP A 25 12.24 28.38 -8.56
CA ASP A 25 13.14 29.52 -8.47
C ASP A 25 13.61 29.74 -7.02
N GLY A 26 14.59 30.63 -6.83
CA GLY A 26 15.18 30.93 -5.52
C GLY A 26 14.20 31.50 -4.49
N THR A 27 12.93 31.73 -4.85
CA THR A 27 11.87 32.18 -3.94
C THR A 27 11.10 31.02 -3.32
N ILE A 28 11.22 29.81 -3.86
CA ILE A 28 10.49 28.61 -3.38
C ILE A 28 11.40 27.76 -2.49
N SER A 29 10.98 27.57 -1.24
CA SER A 29 11.65 26.65 -0.31
C SER A 29 10.85 25.38 -0.12
N LEU A 30 11.49 24.25 -0.41
CA LEU A 30 10.88 22.94 -0.26
C LEU A 30 11.28 22.31 1.08
N HIS A 31 10.28 21.94 1.87
CA HIS A 31 10.49 21.30 3.17
C HIS A 31 9.83 19.92 3.22
N TRP A 32 10.56 18.92 3.71
CA TRP A 32 9.95 17.64 4.04
C TRP A 32 9.37 17.74 5.45
N VAL A 33 8.05 17.62 5.54
CA VAL A 33 7.33 17.60 6.81
C VAL A 33 6.84 16.17 7.02
N LYS A 34 7.12 15.60 8.19
CA LYS A 34 6.53 14.31 8.56
C LYS A 34 5.01 14.49 8.67
N ALA A 35 4.24 13.61 8.02
CA ALA A 35 2.81 13.63 8.22
C ALA A 35 2.46 13.49 9.72
N HIS A 36 1.37 14.14 10.12
CA HIS A 36 0.76 13.98 11.45
C HIS A 36 1.54 14.59 12.63
N ILE A 37 2.34 15.64 12.42
CA ILE A 37 3.06 16.36 13.48
C ILE A 37 2.41 17.69 13.90
N GLY A 38 1.13 17.94 13.58
CA GLY A 38 0.45 19.20 13.92
C GLY A 38 0.48 20.28 12.85
N VAL A 39 0.93 19.99 11.64
CA VAL A 39 0.94 20.99 10.55
C VAL A 39 -0.46 21.09 9.93
N ALA A 40 -1.15 22.19 10.23
CA ALA A 40 -2.56 22.43 9.87
C ALA A 40 -2.90 22.05 8.41
N GLY A 41 -2.16 22.57 7.42
CA GLY A 41 -2.43 22.26 6.00
C GLY A 41 -2.27 20.78 5.63
N ASN A 42 -1.37 20.05 6.30
CA ASN A 42 -1.22 18.61 6.09
C ASN A 42 -2.36 17.82 6.75
N GLU A 43 -2.82 18.24 7.93
CA GLU A 43 -3.92 17.60 8.65
C GLU A 43 -5.27 17.88 8.00
N GLU A 44 -5.51 19.11 7.56
CA GLU A 44 -6.68 19.48 6.76
C GLU A 44 -6.75 18.63 5.49
N ARG A 45 -5.63 18.49 4.76
CA ARG A 45 -5.59 17.67 3.55
C ARG A 45 -5.88 16.19 3.83
N TRP A 46 -5.48 15.66 4.99
CA TRP A 46 -5.82 14.30 5.38
C TRP A 46 -7.33 14.07 5.51
N ASN A 47 -8.06 15.10 5.96
CA ASN A 47 -9.49 15.04 6.20
C ASN A 47 -10.35 15.34 4.96
N ARG A 48 -9.76 15.69 3.81
CA ARG A 48 -10.53 15.92 2.56
C ARG A 48 -10.84 14.60 1.84
N ASP A 49 -12.04 14.48 1.30
CA ASP A 49 -12.52 13.26 0.64
C ASP A 49 -11.88 13.02 -0.74
N ASP A 50 -11.39 14.07 -1.40
CA ASP A 50 -10.68 14.01 -2.69
C ASP A 50 -9.19 13.65 -2.57
N ALA A 51 -8.68 13.49 -1.34
CA ALA A 51 -7.27 13.24 -1.12
C ALA A 51 -6.88 11.79 -1.40
N LYS A 52 -5.68 11.59 -1.99
CA LYS A 52 -5.05 10.26 -2.11
C LYS A 52 -4.93 9.59 -0.73
N GLY A 53 -4.93 8.26 -0.70
CA GLY A 53 -4.77 7.48 0.53
C GLY A 53 -6.07 7.23 1.31
N ARG A 54 -7.24 7.33 0.68
CA ARG A 54 -8.55 7.05 1.33
C ARG A 54 -8.65 5.65 1.92
N TYR A 55 -7.99 4.67 1.32
CA TYR A 55 -7.88 3.33 1.93
C TYR A 55 -7.18 3.38 3.30
N THR A 56 -6.05 4.07 3.41
CA THR A 56 -5.36 4.23 4.70
C THR A 56 -6.21 5.07 5.66
N PHE A 57 -6.93 6.08 5.16
CA PHE A 57 -7.86 6.88 5.97
C PHE A 57 -8.99 6.04 6.57
N SER A 58 -9.57 5.09 5.81
CA SER A 58 -10.65 4.24 6.34
C SER A 58 -10.19 3.34 7.50
N ILE A 59 -8.90 3.00 7.56
CA ILE A 59 -8.28 2.27 8.67
C ILE A 59 -7.89 3.23 9.81
N PHE A 60 -7.38 4.40 9.45
CA PHE A 60 -6.78 5.37 10.37
C PHE A 60 -7.34 6.79 10.15
N PRO A 61 -8.60 7.05 10.52
CA PRO A 61 -9.23 8.34 10.26
C PRO A 61 -8.53 9.47 11.01
N LYS A 62 -7.95 9.18 12.18
CA LYS A 62 -7.20 10.13 12.98
C LYS A 62 -5.70 10.05 12.70
N VAL A 63 -5.12 11.22 12.49
CA VAL A 63 -3.67 11.44 12.48
C VAL A 63 -3.07 11.10 13.86
N SER A 64 -1.89 10.47 13.90
CA SER A 64 -1.24 10.12 15.17
C SER A 64 0.25 9.91 15.02
N THR A 65 1.04 10.59 15.86
CA THR A 65 2.50 10.38 15.97
C THR A 65 2.87 9.13 16.76
N LYS A 66 1.93 8.58 17.55
CA LYS A 66 2.15 7.39 18.39
C LYS A 66 1.97 6.08 17.62
N ARG A 67 1.40 6.14 16.42
CA ARG A 67 1.19 4.96 15.58
C ARG A 67 2.53 4.54 14.96
N CYS A 68 3.00 3.34 15.33
CA CYS A 68 4.16 2.71 14.70
C CYS A 68 3.70 1.49 13.90
N ILE A 69 4.02 1.47 12.61
CA ILE A 69 3.89 0.29 11.75
C ILE A 69 5.30 -0.21 11.50
N ASP A 70 5.70 -1.22 12.25
CA ASP A 70 7.08 -1.69 12.36
C ASP A 70 7.44 -2.82 11.39
N SER A 71 6.50 -3.19 10.51
CA SER A 71 6.63 -4.35 9.64
C SER A 71 6.22 -4.02 8.21
N HIS A 72 7.05 -4.40 7.24
CA HIS A 72 6.75 -4.21 5.82
C HIS A 72 5.43 -4.84 5.39
N LEU A 73 5.05 -6.00 5.96
CA LEU A 73 3.75 -6.65 5.73
C LEU A 73 2.59 -5.77 6.21
N LEU A 74 2.71 -5.21 7.42
CA LEU A 74 1.67 -4.32 7.97
C LEU A 74 1.58 -3.00 7.18
N SER A 75 2.71 -2.49 6.69
CA SER A 75 2.74 -1.32 5.82
C SER A 75 2.04 -1.58 4.49
N GLN A 76 2.31 -2.72 3.84
CA GLN A 76 1.63 -3.14 2.62
C GLN A 76 0.12 -3.16 2.82
N VAL A 77 -0.33 -3.74 3.92
CA VAL A 77 -1.74 -3.89 4.22
C VAL A 77 -2.43 -2.56 4.45
N THR A 78 -1.84 -1.71 5.29
CA THR A 78 -2.43 -0.43 5.67
C THR A 78 -2.47 0.56 4.52
N THR A 79 -1.76 0.28 3.43
CA THR A 79 -1.71 1.09 2.22
C THR A 79 -2.43 0.44 1.04
N ASN A 80 -2.97 -0.78 1.20
CA ASN A 80 -3.46 -1.60 0.08
C ASN A 80 -2.41 -1.74 -1.02
N HIS A 81 -1.16 -1.96 -0.60
CA HIS A 81 -0.02 -2.30 -1.44
C HIS A 81 0.38 -3.75 -1.19
N GLY A 82 1.17 -4.36 -2.07
CA GLY A 82 1.73 -5.68 -1.84
C GLY A 82 2.04 -6.44 -3.12
N LEU A 83 2.61 -7.64 -2.97
CA LEU A 83 2.94 -8.53 -4.09
C LEU A 83 1.74 -9.41 -4.45
N TYR A 84 0.62 -8.78 -4.76
CA TYR A 84 -0.58 -9.44 -5.26
C TYR A 84 -1.09 -8.75 -6.52
N PRO A 85 -1.84 -9.46 -7.37
CA PRO A 85 -1.99 -9.10 -8.77
C PRO A 85 -2.71 -7.77 -8.98
N HIS A 86 -3.79 -7.46 -8.24
CA HIS A 86 -4.46 -6.16 -8.33
C HIS A 86 -3.51 -4.97 -8.12
N TYR A 87 -2.58 -5.04 -7.16
CA TYR A 87 -1.62 -3.96 -6.95
C TYR A 87 -0.54 -3.94 -8.04
N LEU A 88 -0.05 -5.10 -8.48
CA LEU A 88 1.01 -5.20 -9.51
C LEU A 88 0.53 -4.74 -10.90
N LYS A 89 -0.73 -5.02 -11.26
CA LYS A 89 -1.39 -4.55 -12.49
C LYS A 89 -1.36 -3.03 -12.63
N ARG A 90 -1.57 -2.31 -11.53
CA ARG A 90 -1.53 -0.83 -11.52
C ARG A 90 -0.19 -0.23 -11.95
N PHE A 91 0.88 -1.03 -11.91
CA PHE A 91 2.22 -0.63 -12.32
C PHE A 91 2.71 -1.38 -13.56
N ASN A 92 1.82 -2.10 -14.27
CA ASN A 92 2.15 -2.94 -15.43
C ASN A 92 3.26 -3.96 -15.15
N LEU A 93 3.35 -4.44 -13.90
CA LEU A 93 4.38 -5.40 -13.49
C LEU A 93 3.93 -6.84 -13.64
N ARG A 94 2.62 -7.09 -13.63
CA ARG A 94 2.04 -8.42 -13.76
C ARG A 94 0.62 -8.33 -14.27
N GLU A 95 0.26 -9.13 -15.27
CA GLU A 95 -1.11 -9.21 -15.81
C GLU A 95 -1.74 -10.56 -15.44
N SER A 96 -2.07 -10.74 -14.16
CA SER A 96 -2.72 -11.95 -13.65
C SER A 96 -3.79 -11.62 -12.61
N ASN A 97 -4.63 -12.58 -12.23
CA ASN A 97 -5.49 -12.47 -11.04
C ASN A 97 -5.14 -13.57 -10.02
N CYS A 98 -5.87 -13.57 -8.90
CA CYS A 98 -5.97 -14.76 -8.07
C CYS A 98 -6.75 -15.83 -8.84
N ARG A 99 -6.36 -17.11 -8.75
CA ARG A 99 -7.06 -18.22 -9.43
C ARG A 99 -8.50 -18.44 -8.97
N PHE A 100 -8.84 -17.94 -7.79
CA PHE A 100 -10.19 -17.97 -7.20
C PHE A 100 -10.75 -16.56 -6.97
N GLY A 101 -10.10 -15.53 -7.54
CA GLY A 101 -10.65 -14.19 -7.47
C GLY A 101 -11.79 -14.06 -8.47
N GLU A 102 -12.95 -13.62 -8.01
CA GLU A 102 -14.11 -13.41 -8.89
C GLU A 102 -13.89 -12.16 -9.77
N ASP A 103 -13.11 -11.18 -9.29
CA ASP A 103 -12.91 -9.89 -9.95
C ASP A 103 -11.46 -9.37 -9.90
N ALA A 104 -11.05 -8.63 -10.94
CA ALA A 104 -9.74 -7.99 -11.05
C ALA A 104 -9.47 -6.85 -10.03
N ASN A 105 -10.48 -6.44 -9.26
CA ASN A 105 -10.42 -5.32 -8.30
C ASN A 105 -10.23 -5.76 -6.84
N GLU A 106 -9.93 -7.03 -6.62
CA GLU A 106 -9.72 -7.57 -5.31
C GLU A 106 -8.34 -7.16 -4.76
N GLY A 107 -8.35 -6.10 -3.94
CA GLY A 107 -7.20 -5.67 -3.16
C GLY A 107 -6.83 -6.67 -2.07
N ILE A 108 -6.02 -6.23 -1.11
CA ILE A 108 -5.49 -7.15 -0.09
C ILE A 108 -6.57 -7.87 0.73
N GLN A 109 -7.76 -7.30 0.83
CA GLN A 109 -8.89 -7.85 1.58
C GLN A 109 -9.31 -9.25 1.10
N HIS A 110 -9.24 -9.53 -0.21
CA HIS A 110 -9.49 -10.88 -0.73
C HIS A 110 -8.60 -11.92 -0.07
N TYR A 111 -7.29 -11.68 -0.03
CA TYR A 111 -6.34 -12.61 0.57
C TYR A 111 -6.50 -12.78 2.08
N ILE A 112 -7.15 -11.83 2.74
CA ILE A 112 -7.32 -11.83 4.19
C ILE A 112 -8.63 -12.52 4.58
N TYR A 113 -9.69 -12.33 3.80
CA TYR A 113 -11.05 -12.70 4.19
C TYR A 113 -11.72 -13.74 3.31
N TRP A 114 -11.37 -13.82 2.02
CA TRP A 114 -12.21 -14.50 1.03
C TRP A 114 -11.48 -15.50 0.15
N CYS A 115 -10.15 -15.46 0.07
CA CYS A 115 -9.35 -16.33 -0.77
C CYS A 115 -9.40 -17.78 -0.25
N PRO A 116 -10.07 -18.72 -0.94
CA PRO A 116 -10.20 -20.10 -0.45
C PRO A 116 -8.85 -20.83 -0.40
N LEU A 117 -7.88 -20.39 -1.21
CA LEU A 117 -6.51 -20.92 -1.20
C LEU A 117 -5.72 -20.57 0.07
N LEU A 118 -6.23 -19.66 0.89
CA LEU A 118 -5.62 -19.22 2.14
C LEU A 118 -6.44 -19.63 3.38
N ASP A 119 -7.53 -20.38 3.21
CA ASP A 119 -8.40 -20.82 4.31
C ASP A 119 -7.63 -21.63 5.37
N SER A 120 -6.68 -22.46 4.95
CA SER A 120 -5.83 -23.24 5.86
C SER A 120 -4.96 -22.38 6.79
N CYS A 121 -4.71 -21.12 6.41
CA CYS A 121 -3.93 -20.15 7.17
C CYS A 121 -4.79 -19.21 8.02
N SER A 122 -6.13 -19.32 7.93
CA SER A 122 -7.08 -18.40 8.57
C SER A 122 -7.97 -19.14 9.58
N SER A 123 -7.77 -18.82 10.85
CA SER A 123 -8.46 -19.43 12.00
C SER A 123 -9.05 -18.38 12.95
N ILE A 124 -8.41 -17.22 13.11
CA ILE A 124 -8.82 -16.14 14.02
C ILE A 124 -9.51 -15.01 13.25
N ILE A 125 -8.96 -14.62 12.10
CA ILE A 125 -9.48 -13.53 11.26
C ILE A 125 -10.67 -14.04 10.45
N ARG A 126 -11.78 -13.30 10.50
CA ARG A 126 -13.02 -13.63 9.79
C ARG A 126 -13.52 -12.43 9.00
N PRO A 127 -14.31 -12.65 7.93
CA PRO A 127 -15.04 -11.57 7.27
C PRO A 127 -15.81 -10.71 8.28
N GLY A 128 -15.75 -9.39 8.10
CA GLY A 128 -16.39 -8.41 8.99
C GLY A 128 -15.48 -7.83 10.08
N VAL A 129 -14.33 -8.46 10.40
CA VAL A 129 -13.32 -7.85 11.26
C VAL A 129 -12.53 -6.82 10.46
N SER A 130 -12.65 -5.54 10.78
CA SER A 130 -11.90 -4.49 10.07
C SER A 130 -10.38 -4.64 10.24
N ILE A 131 -9.62 -4.18 9.24
CA ILE A 131 -8.15 -4.13 9.32
C ILE A 131 -7.70 -3.33 10.56
N GLY A 132 -8.41 -2.25 10.92
CA GLY A 132 -8.11 -1.48 12.13
C GLY A 132 -8.20 -2.30 13.41
N GLN A 133 -9.16 -3.22 13.52
CA GLN A 133 -9.29 -4.15 14.64
C GLN A 133 -8.23 -5.24 14.64
N ILE A 134 -7.85 -5.76 13.45
CA ILE A 134 -6.74 -6.71 13.31
C ILE A 134 -5.46 -6.10 13.89
N LEU A 135 -5.18 -4.83 13.56
CA LEU A 135 -3.97 -4.13 13.99
C LEU A 135 -3.93 -3.78 15.50
N GLN A 136 -5.01 -4.04 16.24
CA GLN A 136 -5.06 -3.83 17.70
C GLN A 136 -4.84 -5.14 18.48
N ASP A 137 -4.81 -6.29 17.80
CA ASP A 137 -4.70 -7.61 18.43
C ASP A 137 -3.43 -8.33 17.96
N LYS A 138 -2.55 -8.68 18.90
CA LYS A 138 -1.26 -9.33 18.60
C LYS A 138 -1.42 -10.70 17.93
N ASN A 139 -2.44 -11.48 18.30
CA ASN A 139 -2.69 -12.80 17.72
C ASN A 139 -3.21 -12.67 16.29
N LYS A 140 -4.12 -11.71 16.06
CA LYS A 140 -4.58 -11.39 14.70
C LYS A 140 -3.42 -10.89 13.84
N ILE A 141 -2.57 -9.99 14.33
CA ILE A 141 -1.35 -9.56 13.62
C ILE A 141 -0.45 -10.74 13.26
N LYS A 142 -0.30 -11.72 14.15
CA LYS A 142 0.56 -12.89 13.91
C LYS A 142 -0.01 -13.76 12.78
N GLU A 143 -1.29 -14.12 12.86
CA GLU A 143 -1.97 -14.89 11.81
C GLU A 143 -1.94 -14.14 10.48
N PHE A 144 -2.22 -12.84 10.53
CA PHE A 144 -2.19 -11.97 9.38
C PHE A 144 -0.84 -11.96 8.64
N LYS A 145 0.26 -11.86 9.39
CA LYS A 145 1.61 -11.99 8.83
C LYS A 145 1.85 -13.38 8.25
N SER A 146 1.29 -14.42 8.88
CA SER A 146 1.36 -15.80 8.37
C SER A 146 0.68 -15.95 7.02
N ILE A 147 -0.54 -15.42 6.87
CA ILE A 147 -1.30 -15.42 5.61
C ILE A 147 -0.48 -14.77 4.49
N LEU A 148 0.07 -13.57 4.73
CA LEU A 148 0.82 -12.84 3.71
C LEU A 148 2.15 -13.52 3.35
N ASN A 149 2.85 -14.08 4.34
CA ASN A 149 4.05 -14.87 4.07
C ASN A 149 3.71 -16.11 3.24
N PHE A 150 2.62 -16.81 3.53
CA PHE A 150 2.19 -17.95 2.74
C PHE A 150 1.88 -17.53 1.30
N LEU A 151 1.09 -16.47 1.12
CA LEU A 151 0.77 -15.89 -0.18
C LEU A 151 2.02 -15.60 -1.01
N TYR A 152 3.01 -14.94 -0.42
CA TYR A 152 4.23 -14.54 -1.13
C TYR A 152 5.17 -15.69 -1.45
N ASN A 153 5.11 -16.79 -0.69
CA ASN A 153 5.90 -17.98 -0.98
C ASN A 153 5.21 -18.93 -1.99
N HIS A 154 3.89 -18.81 -2.19
CA HIS A 154 3.10 -19.70 -3.06
C HIS A 154 2.41 -18.95 -4.20
N GLN A 155 3.01 -17.87 -4.69
CA GLN A 155 2.43 -17.03 -5.74
C GLN A 155 2.11 -17.80 -7.03
N GLN A 156 2.89 -18.82 -7.38
CA GLN A 156 2.65 -19.61 -8.59
C GLN A 156 1.42 -20.52 -8.48
N ASP A 157 1.11 -20.96 -7.27
CA ASP A 157 -0.04 -21.81 -6.98
C ASP A 157 -1.31 -21.00 -6.77
N ILE A 158 -1.18 -19.74 -6.33
CA ILE A 158 -2.29 -18.86 -5.99
C ILE A 158 -2.69 -17.95 -7.15
N PHE A 159 -1.73 -17.46 -7.92
CA PHE A 159 -1.99 -16.54 -9.03
C PHE A 159 -2.11 -17.30 -10.35
N GLU A 160 -2.92 -16.75 -11.25
CA GLU A 160 -2.99 -17.21 -12.63
C GLU A 160 -1.60 -17.10 -13.29
N GLN A 161 -1.33 -18.03 -14.21
CA GLN A 161 -0.17 -17.91 -15.09
C GLN A 161 -0.40 -16.73 -16.03
N GLU A 162 0.65 -15.95 -16.27
CA GLU A 162 0.57 -14.90 -17.28
C GLU A 162 0.40 -15.54 -18.66
N SER A 163 -0.56 -15.04 -19.44
CA SER A 163 -0.70 -15.46 -20.84
C SER A 163 0.61 -15.14 -21.59
N VAL A 164 1.17 -16.15 -22.25
CA VAL A 164 2.43 -16.04 -23.02
C VAL A 164 2.28 -15.13 -24.26
N ASP A 165 1.05 -14.77 -24.61
CA ASP A 165 0.76 -13.85 -25.71
C ASP A 165 0.90 -12.40 -25.25
N ARG A 166 2.14 -11.91 -25.24
CA ARG A 166 2.42 -10.47 -25.25
C ARG A 166 3.04 -10.12 -26.62
N PRO A 167 2.47 -9.19 -27.41
CA PRO A 167 3.10 -8.72 -28.65
C PRO A 167 4.42 -7.98 -28.38
#